data_AF-A0A4Y8R7R5-F1
#
_entry.id   AF-A0A4Y8R7R5-F1
#
_cell.length_a   1.000
_cell.length_b   1.000
_cell.length_c   1.000
_cell.angle_alpha   90.00
_cell.angle_beta   90.00
_cell.angle_gamma   90.00
#
_symmetry.space_group_name_H-M   'P 1'
#
loop_
_entity.id
_entity.type
_entity.pdbx_description
1 polymer ?
#
loop_
_entity_poly.entity_id
_entity_poly.type
_entity_poly.pdbx_seq_one_letter_code
_entity_poly.pdbx_strand_id
1 'polypeptide(L)' 'MELFNRAAGQLGDEKMEVRLAAIYILGEITEDFPDLSGPVFKLLSNHLIAMRGDLEGDNAPVDARAIAEVLRRRAADEF' A
#
# COMPACT_ATOMS: atom_id res chain seq x y z
N MET A 1 2.11 -16.44 -0.48
CA MET A 1 2.51 -16.03 0.89
C MET A 1 3.89 -15.37 0.94
N GLU A 2 4.94 -15.96 0.36
CA GLU A 2 6.29 -15.37 0.43
C GLU A 2 6.38 -13.98 -0.21
N LEU A 3 5.75 -13.78 -1.38
CA LEU A 3 5.71 -12.48 -2.07
C LEU A 3 5.00 -11.39 -1.26
N PHE A 4 3.83 -11.71 -0.70
CA PHE A 4 3.08 -10.82 0.20
C PHE A 4 3.92 -10.41 1.42
N ASN A 5 4.53 -11.38 2.11
CA ASN A 5 5.34 -11.11 3.30
C ASN A 5 6.57 -10.26 2.97
N ARG A 6 7.21 -10.51 1.82
CA ARG A 6 8.36 -9.73 1.34
C ARG A 6 7.96 -8.29 1.06
N ALA A 7 6.90 -8.07 0.29
CA ALA A 7 6.40 -6.73 -0.03
C ALA A 7 5.95 -5.98 1.23
N ALA A 8 5.24 -6.65 2.15
CA ALA A 8 4.83 -6.05 3.42
C ALA A 8 6.02 -5.58 4.26
N GLY A 9 7.13 -6.34 4.30
CA GLY A 9 8.35 -5.95 5.01
C GLY A 9 9.07 -4.73 4.40
N GLN A 10 8.88 -4.48 3.10
CA GLN A 10 9.52 -3.38 2.37
C GLN A 10 8.81 -2.03 2.51
N LEU A 11 7.61 -1.99 3.11
CA LEU A 11 6.89 -0.74 3.36
C LEU A 11 7.62 0.20 4.31
N GLY A 12 8.51 -0.32 5.17
CA GLY A 12 9.30 0.48 6.12
C GLY A 12 10.72 0.81 5.64
N ASP A 13 11.06 0.54 4.36
CA ASP A 13 12.41 0.76 3.84
C ASP A 13 12.77 2.25 3.79
N GLU A 14 14.03 2.60 4.01
CA GLU A 14 14.51 3.99 3.95
C GLU A 14 14.40 4.58 2.53
N LYS A 15 14.49 3.75 1.50
CA LYS A 15 14.44 4.15 0.10
C LYS A 15 13.01 4.22 -0.40
N MET A 16 12.65 5.39 -0.92
CA MET A 16 11.33 5.64 -1.51
C MET A 16 11.01 4.65 -2.64
N GLU A 17 11.97 4.35 -3.51
CA GLU A 17 11.76 3.40 -4.61
C GLU A 17 11.40 1.99 -4.13
N VAL A 18 11.95 1.55 -2.99
CA VAL A 18 11.65 0.23 -2.42
C VAL A 18 10.24 0.21 -1.85
N ARG A 19 9.84 1.26 -1.13
CA ARG A 19 8.48 1.40 -0.59
C ARG A 19 7.43 1.45 -1.72
N LEU A 20 7.70 2.20 -2.79
CA LEU A 20 6.80 2.29 -3.94
C LEU A 20 6.64 0.94 -4.65
N ALA A 21 7.74 0.23 -4.90
CA ALA A 21 7.69 -1.11 -5.48
C ALA A 21 6.82 -2.04 -4.62
N ALA A 22 6.98 -2.00 -3.29
CA ALA A 22 6.17 -2.79 -2.37
C ALA A 22 4.67 -2.45 -2.45
N ILE A 23 4.31 -1.17 -2.51
CA ILE A 23 2.90 -0.73 -2.62
C ILE A 23 2.27 -1.25 -3.91
N TYR A 24 2.97 -1.16 -5.04
CA TYR A 24 2.45 -1.63 -6.33
C TYR A 24 2.32 -3.15 -6.38
N ILE A 25 3.34 -3.89 -5.91
CA ILE A 25 3.27 -5.35 -5.80
C ILE A 25 2.10 -5.79 -4.91
N LEU A 26 1.87 -5.10 -3.79
CA LEU A 26 0.72 -5.39 -2.92
C LEU A 26 -0.60 -5.15 -3.66
N GLY A 27 -0.70 -4.12 -4.50
CA GLY A 27 -1.84 -3.88 -5.37
C GLY A 27 -2.06 -5.00 -6.39
N GLU A 28 -1.01 -5.39 -7.13
CA GLU A 28 -1.07 -6.50 -8.11
C GLU A 28 -1.47 -7.82 -7.45
N ILE A 29 -0.99 -8.10 -6.23
CA ILE A 29 -1.41 -9.28 -5.46
C ILE A 29 -2.92 -9.31 -5.25
N THR A 30 -3.59 -8.16 -5.12
CA THR A 30 -5.06 -8.17 -4.95
C THR A 30 -5.82 -8.52 -6.22
N GLU A 31 -5.23 -8.29 -7.38
CA GLU A 31 -5.79 -8.66 -8.69
C GLU A 31 -5.59 -10.17 -8.93
N ASP A 32 -4.39 -10.68 -8.65
CA ASP A 32 -4.04 -12.10 -8.82
C ASP A 32 -4.66 -13.01 -7.74
N PHE A 33 -4.84 -12.49 -6.52
CA PHE A 33 -5.31 -13.24 -5.35
C PHE A 33 -6.38 -12.45 -4.58
N PRO A 34 -7.65 -12.49 -5.04
CA PRO A 34 -8.73 -11.70 -4.44
C PRO A 34 -9.00 -11.98 -2.95
N ASP A 35 -8.65 -13.17 -2.46
CA ASP A 35 -8.74 -13.56 -1.04
C ASP A 35 -7.75 -12.77 -0.16
N LEU A 36 -6.64 -12.31 -0.74
CA LEU A 36 -5.65 -11.46 -0.07
C LEU A 36 -6.01 -9.97 -0.10
N SER A 37 -7.06 -9.58 -0.83
CA SER A 37 -7.51 -8.19 -0.90
C SER A 37 -7.70 -7.59 0.50
N GLY A 38 -8.51 -8.23 1.36
CA GLY A 38 -8.82 -7.77 2.72
C GLY A 38 -7.56 -7.51 3.56
N PRO A 39 -6.67 -8.50 3.69
CA PRO A 39 -5.35 -8.33 4.33
C PRO A 39 -4.53 -7.17 3.77
N VAL A 40 -4.40 -7.05 2.44
CA VAL A 40 -3.65 -5.96 1.79
C VAL A 40 -4.25 -4.60 2.11
N PHE A 41 -5.58 -4.46 2.02
CA PHE A 41 -6.26 -3.20 2.32
C PHE A 41 -6.03 -2.75 3.76
N LYS A 42 -6.14 -3.67 4.71
CA LYS A 42 -5.87 -3.38 6.13
C LYS A 42 -4.41 -2.97 6.35
N LEU A 43 -3.47 -3.65 5.71
CA LEU A 43 -2.04 -3.33 5.79
C LEU A 43 -1.75 -1.92 5.28
N LEU A 44 -2.18 -1.61 4.06
CA LEU A 44 -1.94 -0.31 3.44
C LEU A 44 -2.65 0.83 4.17
N SER A 45 -3.87 0.60 4.67
CA SER A 45 -4.60 1.58 5.48
C SER A 45 -3.87 1.89 6.79
N ASN A 46 -3.39 0.86 7.49
CA ASN A 46 -2.61 1.04 8.71
C ASN A 46 -1.29 1.77 8.44
N HIS A 47 -0.64 1.46 7.32
CA HIS A 47 0.59 2.14 6.92
C HIS A 47 0.34 3.63 6.64
N LEU A 48 -0.71 3.97 5.89
CA LEU A 48 -1.10 5.35 5.62
C LEU A 48 -1.44 6.13 6.91
N ILE A 49 -2.12 5.50 7.87
CA ILE A 49 -2.40 6.09 9.18
C ILE A 49 -1.11 6.35 9.96
N ALA A 50 -0.15 5.42 9.94
CA ALA A 50 1.14 5.59 10.60
C ALA A 50 1.95 6.74 9.99
N MET A 51 1.87 6.94 8.67
CA MET A 51 2.49 8.08 7.99
C MET A 51 1.86 9.43 8.35
N ARG A 52 0.69 9.46 9.02
CA ARG A 52 -0.04 10.69 9.31
C ARG A 52 0.70 11.66 10.25
N GLY A 53 1.66 11.18 11.02
CA GLY A 53 2.59 12.05 11.76
C GLY A 53 3.50 12.89 10.86
N ASP A 54 3.76 12.44 9.63
CA ASP A 54 4.60 13.09 8.62
C ASP A 54 3.78 13.82 7.53
N LEU A 55 2.44 13.74 7.59
CA LEU A 55 1.50 14.33 6.62
C LEU A 55 1.08 15.77 6.96
N GLU A 56 1.57 16.37 8.06
CA GLU A 56 1.32 17.78 8.37
C GLU A 56 2.17 18.70 7.46
N GLY A 57 1.73 18.86 6.20
CA GLY A 57 2.31 19.76 5.20
C GLY A 57 1.73 19.56 3.79
N ASP A 58 1.86 20.55 2.92
CA ASP A 58 1.28 20.59 1.56
C ASP A 58 1.82 19.53 0.57
N ASN A 59 2.73 18.65 1.02
CA ASN A 59 3.36 17.64 0.19
C ASN A 59 3.18 16.25 0.82
N ALA A 60 2.02 15.64 0.65
CA ALA A 60 1.85 14.23 0.99
C ALA A 60 2.95 13.40 0.28
N PRO A 61 3.69 12.54 1.00
CA PRO A 61 4.73 11.71 0.42
C PRO A 61 4.19 10.91 -0.78
N VAL A 62 5.05 10.66 -1.77
CA VAL A 62 4.70 9.91 -2.99
C VAL A 62 4.02 8.58 -2.64
N ASP A 63 4.49 7.93 -1.57
CA ASP A 63 3.95 6.67 -1.05
C ASP A 63 2.49 6.78 -0.62
N ALA A 64 2.10 7.89 0.03
CA ALA A 64 0.71 8.11 0.46
C ALA A 64 -0.25 8.20 -0.74
N ARG A 65 0.21 8.82 -1.84
CA ARG A 65 -0.56 8.88 -3.09
C ARG A 65 -0.67 7.51 -3.76
N ALA A 66 0.42 6.74 -3.79
CA ALA A 66 0.41 5.38 -4.33
C ALA A 66 -0.52 4.45 -3.53
N ILE A 67 -0.51 4.54 -2.19
CA ILE A 67 -1.44 3.80 -1.33
C ILE A 67 -2.89 4.19 -1.65
N ALA A 68 -3.19 5.48 -1.71
CA ALA A 68 -4.54 5.95 -2.01
C ALA A 68 -5.04 5.51 -3.40
N GLU A 69 -4.14 5.33 -4.37
CA GLU A 69 -4.46 4.75 -5.68
C GLU A 69 -4.82 3.27 -5.59
N VAL A 70 -4.02 2.46 -4.90
CA VAL A 70 -4.32 1.02 -4.70
C VAL A 70 -5.64 0.83 -3.97
N LEU A 71 -5.89 1.59 -2.90
CA LEU A 71 -7.13 1.49 -2.13
C LEU A 71 -8.37 1.91 -2.95
N ARG A 72 -8.23 2.93 -3.81
CA ARG A 72 -9.33 3.39 -4.68
C ARG A 72 -9.69 2.38 -5.76
N ARG A 73 -8.70 1.71 -6.37
CA ARG A 73 -8.96 0.66 -7.37
C ARG A 73 -9.85 -0.44 -6.78
N ARG A 74 -9.47 -0.97 -5.61
CA ARG A 74 -10.28 -1.95 -4.89
C ARG A 74 -11.69 -1.45 -4.58
N ALA A 75 -11.81 -0.21 -4.08
CA ALA A 75 -13.11 0.34 -3.76
C ALA A 75 -14.01 0.47 -4.99
N ALA A 76 -13.47 0.63 -6.19
CA ALA A 76 -14.24 0.62 -7.44
C ALA A 76 -14.68 -0.78 -7.86
N ASP A 77 -13.93 -1.83 -7.51
CA ASP A 77 -14.25 -3.22 -7.86
C ASP A 77 -15.34 -3.86 -6.97
N GLU A 78 -15.65 -3.25 -5.82
CA GLU A 78 -16.70 -3.72 -4.89
C GLU A 78 -18.11 -3.16 -5.21
N PHE A 79 -18.28 -2.33 -6.25
CA PHE A 79 -19.56 -1.75 -6.72
C PHE A 79 -19.84 -2.04 -8.20
#